data_AF-A0A2T8IB84-F1
#
_entry.id   AF-A0A2T8IB84-F1
#
_cell.length_a   1.000
_cell.length_b   1.000
_cell.length_c   1.000
_cell.angle_alpha   90.00
_cell.angle_beta   90.00
_cell.angle_gamma   90.00
#
_symmetry.space_group_name_H-M   'P 1'
#
loop_
_entity.id
_entity.type
_entity.pdbx_description
1 polymer ?
#
loop_
_entity_poly.entity_id
_entity_poly.type
_entity_poly.pdbx_seq_one_letter_code
_entity_poly.pdbx_strand_id
1 'polypeptide(L)' 'MSCTCLQDSSTIAPQNNPPCPTLFVANLGPACSEQELIDVFSSCAGFVKLKMQNKLGAPVAFVDFKV' A
#
# COMPACT_ATOMS: atom_id res chain seq x y z
N MET A 1 -38.29 -15.33 3.34
CA MET A 1 -39.00 -14.38 2.45
C MET A 1 -38.95 -13.04 3.19
N SER A 2 -38.14 -12.05 2.83
CA SER A 2 -38.13 -11.41 1.51
C SER A 2 -36.75 -10.86 1.15
N CYS A 3 -36.47 -10.97 -0.14
CA CYS A 3 -35.38 -10.34 -0.87
C CYS A 3 -35.53 -8.81 -0.85
N THR A 4 -34.41 -8.08 -0.84
CA THR A 4 -33.95 -7.21 -1.96
C THR A 4 -32.86 -6.27 -1.46
N CYS A 5 -31.65 -6.41 -2.00
CA CYS A 5 -30.87 -5.26 -2.45
C CYS A 5 -30.20 -5.66 -3.76
N LEU A 6 -30.66 -5.13 -4.89
CA LEU A 6 -29.81 -4.96 -6.05
C LEU A 6 -28.69 -4.01 -5.61
N GLN A 7 -27.50 -4.53 -5.31
CA GLN A 7 -26.32 -3.69 -5.14
C GLN A 7 -25.68 -3.51 -6.51
N ASP A 8 -25.93 -2.32 -7.05
CA ASP A 8 -25.22 -1.71 -8.15
C ASP A 8 -23.70 -1.94 -8.03
N SER A 9 -23.06 -2.27 -9.16
CA SER A 9 -21.67 -2.72 -9.24
C SER A 9 -20.62 -1.63 -8.94
N SER A 10 -21.03 -0.47 -8.39
CA SER A 10 -20.18 0.73 -8.30
C SER A 10 -19.80 1.19 -6.89
N THR A 11 -20.14 0.49 -5.79
CA THR A 11 -19.70 0.93 -4.45
C THR A 11 -19.66 -0.20 -3.41
N ILE A 12 -18.61 -1.02 -3.44
CA ILE A 12 -18.17 -1.77 -2.25
C ILE A 12 -16.99 -1.01 -1.63
N ALA A 13 -17.27 0.19 -1.10
CA ALA A 13 -16.35 0.84 -0.19
C ALA A 13 -16.79 0.47 1.24
N PRO A 14 -16.00 -0.28 2.02
CA PRO A 14 -16.30 -0.45 3.44
C PRO A 14 -16.35 0.93 4.09
N GLN A 15 -17.52 1.35 4.57
CA GLN A 15 -17.76 2.68 5.17
C GLN A 15 -16.89 2.98 6.40
N ASN A 16 -16.09 2.01 6.85
CA ASN A 16 -15.25 2.08 8.05
C ASN A 16 -13.75 1.83 7.77
N ASN A 17 -13.29 1.96 6.52
CA ASN A 17 -11.87 1.86 6.17
C ASN A 17 -11.40 3.20 5.59
N PRO A 18 -10.97 4.16 6.43
CA PRO A 18 -10.43 5.42 5.91
C PRO A 18 -9.24 5.12 4.99
N PRO A 19 -8.97 5.97 3.98
CA PRO A 19 -7.80 5.81 3.13
C PRO A 19 -6.54 5.66 3.98
N CYS A 20 -5.81 4.56 3.81
CA CYS A 20 -4.54 4.35 4.45
C CYS A 20 -3.44 4.87 3.52
N PRO A 21 -2.71 5.94 3.87
CA PRO A 21 -1.70 6.49 3.00
C PRO A 21 -0.38 5.70 3.07
N THR A 22 -0.33 4.58 3.78
CA THR A 22 0.85 3.72 3.88
C THR A 22 0.72 2.51 2.97
N LEU A 23 1.63 2.38 2.01
CA LEU A 23 1.76 1.19 1.16
C LEU A 23 2.70 0.17 1.79
N PHE A 24 2.30 -1.10 1.78
CA PHE A 24 3.16 -2.22 2.13
C PHE A 24 3.66 -2.89 0.86
N VAL A 25 4.98 -2.96 0.71
CA VAL A 25 5.67 -3.59 -0.42
C VAL A 25 6.37 -4.84 0.10
N ALA A 26 6.02 -5.99 -0.47
CA ALA A 26 6.57 -7.30 -0.09
C ALA A 26 7.13 -8.02 -1.32
N ASN A 27 7.62 -9.25 -1.11
CA ASN A 27 8.20 -10.09 -2.16
C ASN A 27 9.34 -9.40 -2.91
N LEU A 28 10.07 -8.52 -2.22
CA LEU A 28 11.23 -7.87 -2.77
C LEU A 28 12.35 -8.90 -2.94
N GLY A 29 13.10 -8.76 -4.04
CA GLY A 29 14.29 -9.58 -4.25
C GLY A 29 15.32 -9.36 -3.14
N PRO A 30 16.13 -10.37 -2.80
CA PRO A 30 17.12 -10.26 -1.72
C PRO A 30 18.20 -9.19 -1.96
N ALA A 31 18.39 -8.77 -3.21
CA ALA A 31 19.31 -7.69 -3.59
C ALA A 31 18.64 -6.31 -3.69
N CYS A 32 17.31 -6.22 -3.52
CA CYS A 32 16.61 -4.96 -3.58
C CYS A 32 17.04 -4.07 -2.41
N SER A 33 17.41 -2.83 -2.73
CA SER A 33 17.87 -1.86 -1.75
C SER A 33 16.81 -0.81 -1.42
N GLU A 34 16.94 -0.20 -0.25
CA GLU A 34 16.07 0.90 0.18
C GLU A 34 16.17 2.10 -0.79
N GLN A 35 17.38 2.38 -1.29
CA GLN A 35 17.63 3.50 -2.19
C GLN A 35 16.90 3.34 -3.53
N GLU A 36 16.90 2.15 -4.13
CA GLU A 36 16.17 1.90 -5.39
C GLU A 36 14.67 2.15 -5.21
N LEU A 37 14.10 1.74 -4.08
CA LEU A 37 12.69 1.98 -3.80
C LEU A 37 12.41 3.47 -3.55
N ILE A 38 13.30 4.17 -2.83
CA ILE A 38 13.20 5.63 -2.65
C ILE A 38 13.22 6.33 -4.01
N ASP A 39 14.13 5.96 -4.91
CA ASP A 39 14.27 6.59 -6.22
C ASP A 39 12.99 6.40 -7.06
N VAL A 40 12.36 5.23 -6.97
CA VAL A 40 11.07 4.96 -7.61
C VAL A 40 9.93 5.77 -6.99
N PHE A 41 9.73 5.65 -5.67
CA PHE A 41 8.56 6.22 -4.99
C PHE A 41 8.64 7.73 -4.76
N SER A 42 9.84 8.31 -4.71
CA SER A 42 10.04 9.76 -4.53
C SER A 42 9.52 10.59 -5.72
N SER A 43 9.40 9.97 -6.90
CA SER A 43 8.79 10.58 -8.07
C SER A 43 7.25 10.70 -7.97
N CYS A 44 6.63 9.94 -7.06
CA CYS A 44 5.19 9.94 -6.86
C CYS A 44 4.76 11.12 -5.98
N ALA A 45 3.68 11.80 -6.38
CA ALA A 45 3.10 12.87 -5.60
C ALA A 45 2.72 12.39 -4.19
N GLY A 46 3.04 13.20 -3.19
CA GLY A 46 2.72 12.89 -1.79
C GLY A 46 3.69 11.93 -1.11
N PHE A 47 4.80 11.49 -1.72
CA PHE A 47 5.80 10.70 -1.02
C PHE A 47 6.32 11.41 0.24
N VAL A 48 6.36 10.71 1.36
CA VAL A 48 6.86 11.23 2.64
C VAL A 48 8.14 10.52 3.05
N LYS A 49 8.08 9.18 3.14
CA LYS A 49 9.23 8.37 3.52
C LYS A 49 9.02 6.92 3.11
N LEU A 50 10.13 6.21 3.02
CA LEU A 50 10.16 4.76 2.92
C LEU A 50 10.93 4.19 4.11
N LYS A 51 10.50 3.03 4.60
CA LYS A 51 11.23 2.25 5.60
C LYS A 51 11.30 0.81 5.18
N MET A 52 12.51 0.33 4.90
CA MET A 52 12.77 -1.08 4.64
C MET A 52 12.90 -1.89 5.95
N GLN A 53 12.40 -3.12 5.95
CA GLN A 53 12.54 -4.09 7.05
C GLN A 53 12.80 -5.47 6.47
N ASN A 54 13.44 -6.34 7.26
CA ASN A 54 13.58 -7.75 6.90
C ASN A 54 12.58 -8.59 7.71
N LYS A 55 11.61 -9.22 7.04
CA LYS A 55 10.55 -10.02 7.65
C LYS A 55 10.63 -11.44 7.09
N LEU A 56 10.80 -12.43 7.99
CA LEU A 56 10.88 -13.85 7.61
C LEU A 56 11.99 -14.15 6.58
N GLY A 57 13.09 -13.41 6.63
CA GLY A 57 14.21 -13.56 5.69
C GLY A 57 13.96 -12.94 4.30
N ALA A 58 12.85 -12.25 4.10
CA ALA A 58 12.56 -11.50 2.89
C ALA A 58 12.48 -9.98 3.18
N PRO A 59 13.06 -9.14 2.31
CA PRO A 59 12.90 -7.70 2.45
C PRO A 59 11.45 -7.28 2.19
N VAL A 60 10.98 -6.35 3.00
CA VAL A 60 9.69 -5.67 2.86
C VAL A 60 9.90 -4.17 3.08
N ALA A 61 9.03 -3.33 2.54
CA ALA A 61 9.08 -1.89 2.75
C ALA A 61 7.70 -1.33 3.10
N PHE A 62 7.70 -0.29 3.93
CA PHE A 62 6.53 0.54 4.21
C PHE A 62 6.79 1.91 3.61
N VAL A 63 5.87 2.38 2.78
CA VAL A 63 5.99 3.68 2.10
C VAL A 63 4.84 4.57 2.55
N ASP A 64 5.17 5.65 3.24
CA ASP A 64 4.18 6.62 3.67
C ASP A 64 3.99 7.70 2.61
N PHE A 65 2.72 7.98 2.31
CA PHE A 65 2.28 9.08 1.49
C PHE A 65 1.49 10.10 2.34
N LYS A 66 1.25 11.27 1.75
CA LYS A 66 0.27 12.24 2.22
C LYS A 66 -0.71 12.52 1.09
N VAL A 67 -1.99 12.60 1.46
CA VAL A 67 -3.07 13.13 0.62
C VAL A 67 -3.08 14.65 0.63
#